data_AF-A0A3D3US63-F1
#
_entry.id   AF-A0A3D3US63-F1
#
_cell.length_a   1.000
_cell.length_b   1.000
_cell.length_c   1.000
_cell.angle_alpha   90.00
_cell.angle_beta   90.00
_cell.angle_gamma   90.00
#
_symmetry.space_group_name_H-M   'P 1'
#
loop_
_entity.id
_entity.type
_entity.pdbx_description
1 polymer ?
#
loop_
_entity_poly.entity_id
_entity_poly.type
_entity_poly.pdbx_seq_one_letter_code
_entity_poly.pdbx_strand_id
1 'polypeptide(L)'
;WAKAGVMIRDTLGAGSKFAAVYITPTNADGTATNGCRFQGRSDTDISATSDSSVATAEQTAITAPYWIKLERDVAGNFRGYYSDNGSSWRTMSWNPQSISMSSNVYVGLALTSHNAALTCQAVFSNVTITGTAGQQWASQDIGIASNAAESLYVAVSNSAGAPAVVYYDDPAAANIATWTEWIIPLQALADQGIVLTNVDRIAIGLGTQGNMTVPGGSGKMYFDDIRLYRLREAAE
;
A
#
# COMPACT_ATOMS: atom_id res chain seq x y z
N TRP A 1 -12.40 11.36 -6.53
CA TRP A 1 -13.01 11.81 -5.27
C TRP A 1 -12.66 10.84 -4.14
N ALA A 2 -12.48 11.34 -2.91
CA ALA A 2 -12.18 10.52 -1.73
C ALA A 2 -13.33 9.56 -1.42
N LYS A 3 -13.02 8.32 -1.03
CA LYS A 3 -14.04 7.27 -0.90
C LYS A 3 -13.64 6.15 0.03
N ALA A 4 -14.64 5.56 0.68
CA ALA A 4 -14.47 4.49 1.64
C ALA A 4 -15.55 3.42 1.43
N GLY A 5 -15.20 2.14 1.51
CA GLY A 5 -16.19 1.10 1.30
C GLY A 5 -15.68 -0.33 1.32
N VAL A 6 -16.44 -1.23 0.71
CA VAL A 6 -16.11 -2.67 0.62
C VAL A 6 -15.62 -3.00 -0.79
N MET A 7 -14.58 -3.83 -0.87
CA MET A 7 -13.95 -4.22 -2.13
C MET A 7 -13.68 -5.73 -2.17
N ILE A 8 -13.85 -6.30 -3.35
CA ILE A 8 -13.31 -7.60 -3.74
C ILE A 8 -12.31 -7.35 -4.88
N ARG A 9 -11.07 -7.84 -4.75
CA ARG A 9 -9.99 -7.62 -5.71
C ARG A 9 -9.19 -8.89 -5.97
N ASP A 10 -8.69 -9.05 -7.19
CA ASP A 10 -8.02 -10.28 -7.65
C ASP A 10 -6.63 -10.45 -7.01
N THR A 11 -5.85 -9.36 -6.95
CA THR A 11 -4.48 -9.33 -6.42
C THR A 11 -4.20 -8.02 -5.68
N LEU A 12 -3.10 -7.94 -4.91
CA LEU A 12 -2.66 -6.70 -4.26
C LEU A 12 -1.90 -5.74 -5.20
N GLY A 13 -1.80 -6.06 -6.50
CA GLY A 13 -1.18 -5.16 -7.48
C GLY A 13 -2.01 -3.90 -7.76
N ALA A 14 -1.35 -2.78 -8.07
CA ALA A 14 -2.01 -1.48 -8.27
C ALA A 14 -3.09 -1.49 -9.37
N GLY A 15 -2.83 -2.18 -10.48
CA GLY A 15 -3.77 -2.32 -11.60
C GLY A 15 -4.70 -3.51 -11.52
N SER A 16 -4.83 -4.17 -10.36
CA SER A 16 -5.65 -5.37 -10.23
C SER A 16 -7.13 -5.12 -10.55
N LYS A 17 -7.79 -6.16 -11.07
CA LYS A 17 -9.24 -6.20 -11.23
C LYS A 17 -9.91 -6.08 -9.86
N PHE A 18 -11.01 -5.34 -9.79
CA PHE A 18 -11.77 -5.21 -8.56
C PHE A 18 -13.23 -4.88 -8.82
N ALA A 19 -14.07 -5.14 -7.82
CA ALA A 19 -15.41 -4.59 -7.67
C ALA A 19 -15.49 -3.95 -6.29
N ALA A 20 -16.10 -2.77 -6.19
CA ALA A 20 -16.20 -2.06 -4.92
C ALA A 20 -17.47 -1.20 -4.83
N VAL A 21 -18.11 -1.23 -3.66
CA VAL A 21 -19.18 -0.29 -3.31
C VAL A 21 -18.61 0.69 -2.30
N TYR A 22 -18.79 1.98 -2.57
CA TYR A 22 -18.23 3.06 -1.78
C TYR A 22 -19.29 4.04 -1.30
N ILE A 23 -19.04 4.62 -0.13
CA ILE A 23 -19.63 5.87 0.32
C ILE A 23 -18.61 7.00 0.14
N THR A 24 -19.10 8.15 -0.31
CA THR A 24 -18.33 9.38 -0.43
C THR A 24 -18.44 10.23 0.84
N PRO A 25 -17.48 11.13 1.14
CA PRO A 25 -17.62 12.08 2.23
C PRO A 25 -18.92 12.88 2.16
N THR A 26 -19.48 13.16 3.34
CA THR A 26 -20.56 14.13 3.54
C THR A 26 -19.93 15.52 3.67
N ASN A 27 -20.51 16.52 3.01
CA ASN A 27 -20.07 17.91 3.13
C ASN A 27 -20.33 18.44 4.56
N ALA A 28 -19.66 19.54 4.91
CA ALA A 28 -19.83 20.18 6.22
C ALA A 28 -21.27 20.67 6.48
N ASP A 29 -22.03 20.95 5.42
CA ASP A 29 -23.44 21.35 5.47
C ASP A 29 -24.41 20.15 5.55
N GLY A 30 -23.89 18.92 5.64
CA GLY A 30 -24.69 17.70 5.71
C GLY A 30 -25.14 17.16 4.36
N THR A 31 -24.77 17.78 3.23
CA THR A 31 -25.15 17.30 1.90
C THR A 31 -24.20 16.21 1.39
N ALA A 32 -24.70 15.35 0.51
CA ALA A 32 -23.86 14.34 -0.14
C ALA A 32 -22.90 14.98 -1.16
N THR A 33 -21.73 14.37 -1.34
CA THR A 33 -20.85 14.70 -2.48
C THR A 33 -21.20 13.88 -3.71
N ASN A 34 -21.01 12.55 -3.68
CA ASN A 34 -21.46 11.66 -4.77
C ASN A 34 -22.29 10.47 -4.27
N GLY A 35 -22.49 10.34 -2.96
CA GLY A 35 -23.28 9.31 -2.31
C GLY A 35 -22.71 7.90 -2.40
N CYS A 36 -23.58 6.92 -2.64
CA CYS A 36 -23.23 5.51 -2.76
C CYS A 36 -22.92 5.14 -4.21
N ARG A 37 -21.70 4.67 -4.48
CA ARG A 37 -21.19 4.42 -5.84
C ARG A 37 -20.66 3.01 -6.00
N PHE A 38 -21.01 2.37 -7.10
CA PHE A 38 -20.44 1.09 -7.51
C PHE A 38 -19.35 1.34 -8.56
N GLN A 39 -18.12 0.91 -8.27
CA GLN A 39 -16.98 0.98 -9.18
C GLN A 39 -16.39 -0.40 -9.44
N GLY A 40 -15.74 -0.56 -10.58
CA GLY A 40 -15.00 -1.78 -10.88
C GLY A 40 -13.93 -1.58 -11.92
N ARG A 41 -12.99 -2.53 -11.97
CA ARG A 41 -12.00 -2.66 -13.04
C ARG A 41 -12.13 -4.07 -13.60
N SER A 42 -12.58 -4.18 -14.85
CA SER A 42 -12.91 -5.46 -15.46
C SER A 42 -11.68 -6.26 -15.91
N ASP A 43 -10.56 -5.58 -16.15
CA ASP A 43 -9.29 -6.23 -16.53
C ASP A 43 -8.08 -5.58 -15.84
N THR A 44 -6.94 -6.27 -15.86
CA THR A 44 -5.71 -5.78 -15.27
C THR A 44 -5.20 -4.56 -16.05
N ASP A 45 -4.73 -3.55 -15.33
CA ASP A 45 -4.09 -2.32 -15.86
C ASP A 45 -4.97 -1.43 -16.78
N ILE A 46 -6.27 -1.71 -16.93
CA ILE A 46 -7.21 -0.83 -17.63
C ILE A 46 -7.89 0.17 -16.70
N SER A 47 -8.42 1.27 -17.21
CA SER A 47 -9.15 2.25 -16.38
C SER A 47 -10.34 1.61 -15.65
N ALA A 48 -10.54 2.00 -14.38
CA ALA A 48 -11.75 1.63 -13.65
C ALA A 48 -12.97 2.40 -14.20
N THR A 49 -14.12 1.75 -14.19
CA THR A 49 -15.43 2.31 -14.57
C THR A 49 -16.35 2.36 -13.35
N SER A 50 -17.51 2.99 -13.51
CA SER A 50 -18.49 3.08 -12.43
C SER A 50 -19.92 3.25 -12.95
N ASP A 51 -20.85 3.21 -12.02
CA ASP A 51 -22.28 3.47 -12.19
C ASP A 51 -22.64 4.92 -12.58
N SER A 52 -21.68 5.78 -12.97
CA SER A 52 -21.91 7.20 -13.30
C SER A 52 -23.04 7.44 -14.30
N SER A 53 -23.18 6.60 -15.32
CA SER A 53 -24.20 6.75 -16.36
C SER A 53 -25.61 6.36 -15.93
N VAL A 54 -25.75 5.64 -14.82
CA VAL A 54 -27.02 4.99 -14.42
C VAL A 54 -27.39 5.24 -12.96
N ALA A 55 -26.58 5.96 -12.19
CA ALA A 55 -26.85 6.18 -10.78
C ALA A 55 -28.10 7.02 -10.57
N THR A 56 -28.91 6.60 -9.60
CA THR A 56 -30.16 7.28 -9.26
C THR A 56 -29.93 8.50 -8.39
N ALA A 57 -30.91 9.42 -8.38
CA ALA A 57 -30.92 10.56 -7.47
C ALA A 57 -30.76 10.10 -6.00
N GLU A 58 -31.47 9.03 -5.61
CA GLU A 58 -31.37 8.42 -4.29
C GLU A 58 -29.93 7.98 -3.97
N GLN A 59 -29.27 7.24 -4.87
CA GLN A 59 -27.89 6.80 -4.67
C GLN A 59 -26.95 7.99 -4.45
N THR A 60 -27.09 9.04 -5.26
CA THR A 60 -26.24 10.23 -5.18
C THR A 60 -26.50 11.09 -3.95
N ALA A 61 -27.67 10.97 -3.32
CA ALA A 61 -28.07 11.73 -2.14
C ALA A 61 -27.65 11.08 -0.80
N ILE A 62 -27.08 9.86 -0.82
CA ILE A 62 -26.68 9.14 0.39
C ILE A 62 -25.52 9.85 1.10
N THR A 63 -25.61 9.98 2.42
CA THR A 63 -24.55 10.53 3.29
C THR A 63 -24.09 9.47 4.29
N ALA A 64 -22.84 9.54 4.74
CA ALA A 64 -22.36 8.69 5.83
C ALA A 64 -23.00 9.11 7.19
N PRO A 65 -23.22 8.18 8.13
CA PRO A 65 -23.00 6.73 8.02
C PRO A 65 -24.11 6.02 7.23
N TYR A 66 -23.75 4.96 6.50
CA TYR A 66 -24.71 4.17 5.71
C TYR A 66 -24.24 2.74 5.54
N TRP A 67 -25.15 1.78 5.41
CA TRP A 67 -24.79 0.39 5.15
C TRP A 67 -24.60 0.15 3.67
N ILE A 68 -23.52 -0.55 3.34
CA ILE A 68 -23.21 -0.98 1.98
C ILE A 68 -22.84 -2.47 1.99
N LYS A 69 -23.10 -3.14 0.87
CA LYS A 69 -22.81 -4.56 0.69
C LYS A 69 -22.39 -4.82 -0.75
N LEU A 70 -21.45 -5.73 -0.92
CA LEU A 70 -21.00 -6.24 -2.20
C LEU A 70 -21.04 -7.76 -2.16
N GLU A 71 -21.70 -8.37 -3.13
CA GLU A 71 -21.79 -9.82 -3.28
C GLU A 71 -21.12 -10.24 -4.59
N ARG A 72 -20.39 -11.36 -4.58
CA ARG A 72 -19.90 -12.06 -5.77
C ARG A 72 -20.56 -13.42 -5.84
N ASP A 73 -21.21 -13.74 -6.96
CA ASP A 73 -21.77 -15.08 -7.19
C ASP A 73 -20.77 -16.04 -7.85
N VAL A 74 -21.16 -17.32 -7.94
CA VAL A 74 -20.33 -18.39 -8.52
C VAL A 74 -20.04 -18.21 -10.01
N ALA A 75 -20.84 -17.38 -10.72
CA ALA A 75 -20.62 -17.04 -12.12
C ALA A 75 -19.69 -15.81 -12.29
N GLY A 76 -19.18 -15.25 -11.19
CA GLY A 76 -18.30 -14.09 -11.21
C GLY A 76 -19.05 -12.76 -11.38
N ASN A 77 -20.37 -12.73 -11.14
CA ASN A 77 -21.12 -11.48 -11.15
C ASN A 77 -21.08 -10.81 -9.78
N PHE A 78 -20.89 -9.50 -9.82
CA PHE A 78 -20.89 -8.63 -8.67
C PHE A 78 -22.19 -7.84 -8.58
N ARG A 79 -22.75 -7.77 -7.37
CA ARG A 79 -23.95 -6.99 -7.06
C ARG A 79 -23.68 -6.11 -5.84
N GLY A 80 -23.86 -4.81 -6.02
CA GLY A 80 -23.78 -3.80 -4.96
C GLY A 80 -25.15 -3.52 -4.35
N TYR A 81 -25.19 -3.26 -3.05
CA TYR A 81 -26.39 -2.90 -2.32
C TYR A 81 -26.11 -1.83 -1.28
N TYR A 82 -27.16 -1.13 -0.88
CA TYR A 82 -27.13 -0.13 0.19
C TYR A 82 -28.37 -0.24 1.08
N SER A 83 -28.24 0.16 2.35
CA SER A 83 -29.32 0.06 3.34
C SER A 83 -29.22 1.15 4.40
N ASP A 84 -30.37 1.64 4.85
CA ASP A 84 -30.49 2.57 5.99
C ASP A 84 -30.44 1.85 7.35
N ASN A 85 -30.80 0.55 7.38
CA ASN A 85 -30.98 -0.22 8.61
C ASN A 85 -30.13 -1.50 8.68
N GLY A 86 -29.37 -1.83 7.64
CA GLY A 86 -28.49 -3.00 7.58
C GLY A 86 -29.20 -4.35 7.38
N SER A 87 -30.53 -4.36 7.24
CA SER A 87 -31.34 -5.58 7.06
C SER A 87 -32.16 -5.56 5.76
N SER A 88 -32.72 -4.41 5.40
CA SER A 88 -33.49 -4.17 4.17
C SER A 88 -32.58 -3.55 3.11
N TRP A 89 -32.19 -4.35 2.13
CA TRP A 89 -31.19 -3.97 1.13
C TRP A 89 -31.84 -3.48 -0.17
N ARG A 90 -31.41 -2.30 -0.64
CA ARG A 90 -31.74 -1.77 -1.97
C ARG A 90 -30.64 -2.15 -2.96
N THR A 91 -31.01 -2.60 -4.15
CA THR A 91 -30.05 -2.91 -5.21
C THR A 91 -29.52 -1.63 -5.85
N MET A 92 -28.24 -1.61 -6.19
CA MET A 92 -27.67 -0.54 -7.01
C MET A 92 -28.09 -0.69 -8.47
N SER A 93 -28.23 0.43 -9.18
CA SER A 93 -28.73 0.46 -10.56
C SER A 93 -27.77 -0.17 -11.59
N TRP A 94 -26.49 -0.29 -11.26
CA TRP A 94 -25.48 -0.89 -12.14
C TRP A 94 -25.38 -2.41 -12.01
N ASN A 95 -26.21 -3.04 -11.18
CA ASN A 95 -26.19 -4.48 -11.02
C ASN A 95 -26.78 -5.21 -12.24
N PRO A 96 -26.24 -6.39 -12.61
CA PRO A 96 -24.97 -6.98 -12.16
C PRO A 96 -23.77 -6.49 -12.99
N GLN A 97 -22.56 -6.60 -12.44
CA GLN A 97 -21.31 -6.43 -13.19
C GLN A 97 -20.50 -7.73 -13.25
N SER A 98 -20.14 -8.18 -14.45
CA SER A 98 -19.32 -9.38 -14.62
C SER A 98 -17.84 -9.02 -14.70
N ILE A 99 -17.05 -9.50 -13.74
CA ILE A 99 -15.61 -9.26 -13.68
C ILE A 99 -14.93 -10.60 -13.39
N SER A 100 -14.19 -11.12 -14.37
CA SER A 100 -13.50 -12.40 -14.23
C SER A 100 -12.26 -12.26 -13.34
N MET A 101 -12.28 -12.92 -12.19
CA MET A 101 -11.17 -12.98 -11.23
C MET A 101 -10.82 -14.44 -10.91
N SER A 102 -9.65 -14.63 -10.32
CA SER A 102 -9.20 -15.92 -9.82
C SER A 102 -10.15 -16.52 -8.76
N SER A 103 -9.95 -17.80 -8.44
CA SER A 103 -10.68 -18.47 -7.36
C SER A 103 -10.38 -17.84 -6.00
N ASN A 104 -9.11 -17.56 -5.74
CA ASN A 104 -8.65 -16.84 -4.57
C ASN A 104 -8.62 -15.33 -4.86
N VAL A 105 -9.27 -14.56 -4.00
CA VAL A 105 -9.38 -13.09 -4.09
C VAL A 105 -9.18 -12.50 -2.70
N TYR A 106 -8.90 -11.20 -2.65
CA TYR A 106 -8.90 -10.42 -1.42
C TYR A 106 -10.24 -9.73 -1.25
N VAL A 107 -10.83 -9.86 -0.06
CA VAL A 107 -12.10 -9.23 0.33
C VAL A 107 -11.83 -8.37 1.54
N GLY A 108 -12.29 -7.11 1.53
CA GLY A 108 -12.06 -6.25 2.69
C GLY A 108 -12.57 -4.83 2.51
N LEU A 109 -12.04 -3.97 3.37
CA LEU A 109 -12.34 -2.53 3.39
C LEU A 109 -11.33 -1.79 2.52
N ALA A 110 -11.79 -0.76 1.81
CA ALA A 110 -10.96 0.07 0.95
C ALA A 110 -11.20 1.55 1.23
N LEU A 111 -10.13 2.32 1.26
CA LEU A 111 -10.12 3.77 1.47
C LEU A 111 -9.14 4.41 0.47
N THR A 112 -9.51 5.56 -0.09
CA THR A 112 -8.57 6.43 -0.80
C THR A 112 -8.98 7.88 -0.64
N SER A 113 -8.01 8.77 -0.43
CA SER A 113 -8.24 10.23 -0.46
C SER A 113 -8.47 10.71 -1.89
N HIS A 114 -8.01 9.94 -2.89
CA HIS A 114 -7.97 10.33 -4.29
C HIS A 114 -7.21 11.66 -4.51
N ASN A 115 -6.35 12.03 -3.57
CA ASN A 115 -5.52 13.22 -3.61
C ASN A 115 -4.20 12.90 -2.90
N ALA A 116 -3.10 12.87 -3.65
CA ALA A 116 -1.77 12.54 -3.13
C ALA A 116 -1.25 13.52 -2.07
N ALA A 117 -1.80 14.74 -2.01
CA ALA A 117 -1.39 15.78 -1.06
C ALA A 117 -2.21 15.79 0.24
N LEU A 118 -3.29 15.01 0.34
CA LEU A 118 -4.20 15.05 1.48
C LEU A 118 -4.44 13.65 2.04
N THR A 119 -4.45 13.57 3.37
CA THR A 119 -4.91 12.39 4.09
C THR A 119 -6.43 12.38 4.18
N CYS A 120 -7.02 11.19 4.29
CA CYS A 120 -8.44 11.05 4.58
C CYS A 120 -8.63 9.96 5.63
N GLN A 121 -9.71 10.05 6.39
CA GLN A 121 -10.12 9.06 7.37
C GLN A 121 -11.53 8.58 7.05
N ALA A 122 -11.77 7.29 7.28
CA ALA A 122 -13.11 6.71 7.31
C ALA A 122 -13.23 5.78 8.51
N VAL A 123 -14.43 5.68 9.07
CA VAL A 123 -14.75 4.77 10.17
C VAL A 123 -15.67 3.69 9.64
N PHE A 124 -15.31 2.44 9.89
CA PHE A 124 -16.11 1.26 9.54
C PHE A 124 -16.56 0.56 10.82
N SER A 125 -17.80 0.11 10.85
CA SER A 125 -18.39 -0.60 11.99
C SER A 125 -19.32 -1.71 11.50
N ASN A 126 -19.54 -2.72 12.34
CA ASN A 126 -20.45 -3.84 12.06
C ASN A 126 -20.12 -4.61 10.76
N VAL A 127 -18.83 -4.81 10.51
CA VAL A 127 -18.36 -5.49 9.29
C VAL A 127 -18.60 -6.99 9.41
N THR A 128 -19.33 -7.53 8.44
CA THR A 128 -19.59 -8.97 8.31
C THR A 128 -19.10 -9.44 6.93
N ILE A 129 -18.39 -10.56 6.91
CA ILE A 129 -17.96 -11.24 5.69
C ILE A 129 -18.53 -12.66 5.73
N THR A 130 -19.14 -13.10 4.64
CA THR A 130 -19.68 -14.45 4.49
C THR A 130 -18.88 -15.24 3.45
N GLY A 131 -19.11 -16.56 3.39
CA GLY A 131 -18.38 -17.45 2.50
C GLY A 131 -17.10 -18.00 3.14
N THR A 132 -16.08 -18.26 2.32
CA THR A 132 -14.82 -18.90 2.73
C THR A 132 -13.66 -17.91 2.92
N ALA A 133 -13.94 -16.61 2.98
CA ALA A 133 -12.93 -15.61 3.26
C ALA A 133 -12.35 -15.83 4.67
N GLY A 134 -11.03 -15.89 4.79
CA GLY A 134 -10.35 -16.10 6.07
C GLY A 134 -10.64 -14.97 7.06
N GLN A 135 -10.63 -15.26 8.35
CA GLN A 135 -10.88 -14.26 9.41
C GLN A 135 -9.66 -13.41 9.77
N GLN A 136 -8.51 -13.65 9.13
CA GLN A 136 -7.30 -12.89 9.36
C GLN A 136 -7.36 -11.55 8.63
N TRP A 137 -7.35 -10.46 9.39
CA TRP A 137 -7.25 -9.12 8.87
C TRP A 137 -5.79 -8.78 8.54
N ALA A 138 -5.58 -8.14 7.40
CA ALA A 138 -4.31 -7.54 7.02
C ALA A 138 -4.57 -6.14 6.45
N SER A 139 -3.64 -5.22 6.69
CA SER A 139 -3.65 -3.88 6.08
C SER A 139 -2.54 -3.80 5.05
N GLN A 140 -2.83 -3.23 3.89
CA GLN A 140 -1.86 -3.08 2.81
C GLN A 140 -2.16 -1.82 2.00
N ASP A 141 -1.15 -0.99 1.80
CA ASP A 141 -1.22 0.09 0.83
C ASP A 141 -1.09 -0.45 -0.60
N ILE A 142 -1.99 -0.01 -1.47
CA ILE A 142 -2.07 -0.47 -2.86
C ILE A 142 -1.66 0.66 -3.78
N GLY A 143 -0.62 0.41 -4.60
CA GLY A 143 -0.16 1.37 -5.59
C GLY A 143 0.54 2.60 -5.00
N ILE A 144 0.75 2.64 -3.68
CA ILE A 144 1.66 3.55 -3.03
C ILE A 144 3.01 2.82 -2.95
N ALA A 145 3.97 3.28 -3.74
CA ALA A 145 5.35 2.84 -3.60
C ALA A 145 6.00 3.66 -2.49
N SER A 146 5.76 3.27 -1.24
CA SER A 146 6.49 3.78 -0.08
C SER A 146 7.25 2.63 0.55
N ASN A 147 8.51 2.87 0.89
CA ASN A 147 9.29 1.91 1.64
C ASN A 147 8.76 1.85 3.07
N ALA A 148 8.76 0.66 3.68
CA ALA A 148 8.68 0.57 5.13
C ALA A 148 9.90 1.27 5.75
N ALA A 149 9.73 1.86 6.94
CA ALA A 149 10.85 2.41 7.70
C ALA A 149 11.80 1.29 8.09
N GLU A 150 13.08 1.45 7.75
CA GLU A 150 14.10 0.44 7.95
C GLU A 150 15.49 1.10 7.93
N SER A 151 16.36 0.67 8.83
CA SER A 151 17.74 1.16 8.90
C SER A 151 18.54 0.74 7.67
N LEU A 152 19.42 1.60 7.18
CA LEU A 152 20.35 1.29 6.10
C LEU A 152 21.75 1.01 6.68
N TYR A 153 22.44 0.00 6.17
CA TYR A 153 23.83 -0.26 6.55
C TYR A 153 24.72 -0.60 5.36
N VAL A 154 26.01 -0.33 5.52
CA VAL A 154 27.10 -0.87 4.70
C VAL A 154 27.91 -1.83 5.56
N ALA A 155 28.19 -3.01 5.02
CA ALA A 155 29.10 -3.98 5.61
C ALA A 155 30.27 -4.23 4.67
N VAL A 156 31.48 -4.21 5.22
CA VAL A 156 32.74 -4.46 4.51
C VAL A 156 33.40 -5.68 5.13
N SER A 157 33.78 -6.65 4.30
CA SER A 157 34.42 -7.89 4.76
C SER A 157 35.68 -8.24 3.96
N ASN A 158 36.45 -9.13 4.56
CA ASN A 158 37.55 -9.86 3.93
C ASN A 158 37.41 -11.35 4.29
N SER A 159 38.31 -12.17 3.78
CA SER A 159 38.29 -13.62 3.95
C SER A 159 38.59 -14.12 5.37
N ALA A 160 38.96 -13.25 6.31
CA ALA A 160 39.57 -13.64 7.58
C ALA A 160 38.87 -13.10 8.84
N GLY A 161 37.70 -12.48 8.75
CA GLY A 161 37.08 -11.86 9.94
C GLY A 161 35.60 -11.54 9.86
N ALA A 162 35.08 -11.04 10.98
CA ALA A 162 33.74 -10.46 11.04
C ALA A 162 33.69 -9.19 10.15
N PRO A 163 32.58 -8.94 9.43
CA PRO A 163 32.44 -7.71 8.67
C PRO A 163 32.46 -6.48 9.59
N ALA A 164 33.11 -5.40 9.15
CA ALA A 164 32.91 -4.08 9.72
C ALA A 164 31.60 -3.49 9.20
N VAL A 165 30.75 -2.98 10.07
CA VAL A 165 29.40 -2.51 9.73
C VAL A 165 29.22 -1.07 10.16
N VAL A 166 28.70 -0.24 9.27
CA VAL A 166 28.30 1.14 9.57
C VAL A 166 26.84 1.30 9.20
N TYR A 167 26.05 1.79 10.14
CA TYR A 167 24.65 2.15 9.90
C TYR A 167 24.56 3.62 9.49
N TYR A 168 23.59 3.92 8.65
CA TYR A 168 23.15 5.29 8.44
C TYR A 168 22.43 5.75 9.72
N ASP A 169 22.66 6.99 10.14
CA ASP A 169 22.20 7.47 11.46
C ASP A 169 20.67 7.49 11.59
N ASP A 170 19.96 7.73 10.48
CA ASP A 170 18.49 7.69 10.46
C ASP A 170 17.96 6.23 10.44
N PRO A 171 17.25 5.78 11.47
CA PRO A 171 16.64 4.44 11.50
C PRO A 171 15.49 4.26 10.49
N ALA A 172 15.02 5.34 9.88
CA ALA A 172 14.04 5.33 8.79
C ALA A 172 14.70 5.68 7.44
N ALA A 173 16.00 5.44 7.26
CA ALA A 173 16.75 5.75 6.05
C ALA A 173 16.08 5.25 4.74
N ALA A 174 15.38 4.12 4.78
CA ALA A 174 14.62 3.62 3.63
C ALA A 174 13.51 4.58 3.15
N ASN A 175 13.05 5.53 3.97
CA ASN A 175 12.05 6.54 3.61
C ASN A 175 12.62 7.82 3.00
N ILE A 176 13.94 7.97 2.93
CA ILE A 176 14.58 9.13 2.32
C ILE A 176 14.24 9.15 0.82
N ALA A 177 13.47 10.15 0.39
CA ALA A 177 12.94 10.25 -0.97
C ALA A 177 13.79 11.12 -1.91
N THR A 178 14.84 11.75 -1.39
CA THR A 178 15.78 12.59 -2.15
C THR A 178 17.12 11.90 -2.26
N TRP A 179 17.88 12.20 -3.32
CA TRP A 179 19.27 11.77 -3.38
C TRP A 179 20.03 12.36 -2.20
N THR A 180 20.71 11.50 -1.45
CA THR A 180 21.47 11.88 -0.26
C THR A 180 22.82 11.20 -0.33
N GLU A 181 23.89 11.98 -0.39
CA GLU A 181 25.24 11.45 -0.30
C GLU A 181 25.45 10.85 1.10
N TRP A 182 26.01 9.64 1.15
CA TRP A 182 26.44 9.03 2.39
C TRP A 182 27.94 8.81 2.38
N ILE A 183 28.65 9.68 3.09
CA ILE A 183 30.10 9.59 3.26
C ILE A 183 30.39 8.75 4.49
N ILE A 184 30.99 7.58 4.28
CA ILE A 184 31.46 6.71 5.36
C ILE A 184 32.98 6.91 5.50
N PRO A 185 33.47 7.47 6.64
CA PRO A 185 34.89 7.55 6.89
C PRO A 185 35.51 6.15 6.91
N LEU A 186 36.56 5.92 6.13
CA LEU A 186 37.27 4.64 6.12
C LEU A 186 37.80 4.26 7.52
N GLN A 187 38.12 5.27 8.34
CA GLN A 187 38.55 5.06 9.73
C GLN A 187 37.45 4.39 10.57
N ALA A 188 36.17 4.72 10.36
CA ALA A 188 35.06 4.10 11.10
C ALA A 188 34.92 2.59 10.83
N LEU A 189 35.40 2.13 9.68
CA LEU A 189 35.52 0.71 9.35
C LEU A 189 36.80 0.12 9.97
N ALA A 190 37.94 0.78 9.80
CA ALA A 190 39.23 0.32 10.30
C ALA A 190 39.27 0.18 11.84
N ASP A 191 38.57 1.06 12.56
CA ASP A 191 38.43 1.02 14.02
C ASP A 191 37.72 -0.26 14.52
N GLN A 192 36.96 -0.93 13.64
CA GLN A 192 36.35 -2.24 13.90
C GLN A 192 37.30 -3.42 13.60
N GLY A 193 38.54 -3.13 13.23
CA GLY A 193 39.60 -4.12 12.99
C GLY A 193 39.66 -4.68 11.57
N ILE A 194 38.87 -4.15 10.62
CA ILE A 194 38.97 -4.59 9.22
C ILE A 194 40.24 -4.04 8.57
N VAL A 195 40.94 -4.89 7.82
CA VAL A 195 42.13 -4.48 7.06
C VAL A 195 41.68 -3.97 5.69
N LEU A 196 41.74 -2.66 5.49
CA LEU A 196 41.21 -2.03 4.27
C LEU A 196 42.00 -2.39 2.99
N THR A 197 43.21 -2.94 3.11
CA THR A 197 44.04 -3.33 1.96
C THR A 197 43.70 -4.71 1.39
N ASN A 198 42.77 -5.47 2.00
CA ASN A 198 42.39 -6.81 1.55
C ASN A 198 40.87 -7.06 1.56
N VAL A 199 40.08 -6.01 1.41
CA VAL A 199 38.62 -6.11 1.27
C VAL A 199 38.27 -6.94 0.03
N ASP A 200 37.39 -7.92 0.20
CA ASP A 200 36.89 -8.77 -0.90
C ASP A 200 35.41 -8.56 -1.21
N ARG A 201 34.63 -8.01 -0.27
CA ARG A 201 33.19 -7.80 -0.43
C ARG A 201 32.70 -6.54 0.30
N ILE A 202 31.79 -5.87 -0.38
CA ILE A 202 30.96 -4.80 0.16
C ILE A 202 29.50 -5.23 0.03
N ALA A 203 28.70 -5.02 1.06
CA ALA A 203 27.27 -5.23 1.06
C ALA A 203 26.56 -3.94 1.50
N ILE A 204 25.48 -3.60 0.81
CA ILE A 204 24.51 -2.59 1.25
C ILE A 204 23.27 -3.38 1.65
N GLY A 205 22.74 -3.14 2.85
CA GLY A 205 21.60 -3.88 3.38
C GLY A 205 20.64 -2.99 4.13
N LEU A 206 19.41 -3.49 4.29
CA LEU A 206 18.37 -2.88 5.11
C LEU A 206 18.10 -3.77 6.32
N GLY A 207 17.85 -3.14 7.47
CA GLY A 207 17.56 -3.79 8.75
C GLY A 207 18.81 -4.18 9.54
N THR A 208 18.72 -5.18 10.40
CA THR A 208 19.85 -5.64 11.22
C THR A 208 20.77 -6.56 10.42
N GLN A 209 22.06 -6.21 10.34
CA GLN A 209 23.07 -7.05 9.68
C GLN A 209 23.10 -8.46 10.28
N GLY A 210 23.06 -9.48 9.42
CA GLY A 210 23.11 -10.89 9.81
C GLY A 210 21.78 -11.50 10.27
N ASN A 211 20.72 -10.70 10.44
CA ASN A 211 19.38 -11.21 10.74
C ASN A 211 18.71 -11.72 9.46
N MET A 212 18.56 -13.03 9.35
CA MET A 212 17.87 -13.69 8.22
C MET A 212 16.54 -14.34 8.63
N THR A 213 16.19 -14.29 9.92
CA THR A 213 15.07 -15.06 10.49
C THR A 213 13.82 -14.21 10.74
N VAL A 214 13.99 -12.90 10.89
CA VAL A 214 12.89 -11.95 11.01
C VAL A 214 12.80 -11.16 9.70
N PRO A 215 11.75 -11.38 8.88
CA PRO A 215 11.53 -10.57 7.69
C PRO A 215 11.38 -9.09 8.08
N GLY A 216 12.17 -8.21 7.45
CA GLY A 216 12.02 -6.77 7.57
C GLY A 216 10.88 -6.22 6.70
N GLY A 217 10.92 -4.91 6.47
CA GLY A 217 10.00 -4.23 5.56
C GLY A 217 10.14 -4.63 4.09
N SER A 218 9.20 -4.18 3.24
CA SER A 218 9.32 -4.28 1.78
C SER A 218 9.37 -2.90 1.15
N GLY A 219 10.02 -2.80 -0.02
CA GLY A 219 10.26 -1.53 -0.68
C GLY A 219 11.13 -1.65 -1.93
N LYS A 220 11.40 -0.51 -2.57
CA LYS A 220 12.36 -0.36 -3.65
C LYS A 220 13.36 0.74 -3.28
N MET A 221 14.65 0.41 -3.38
CA MET A 221 15.75 1.35 -3.20
C MET A 221 16.55 1.46 -4.49
N TYR A 222 17.08 2.66 -4.74
CA TYR A 222 18.04 2.92 -5.80
C TYR A 222 19.34 3.36 -5.14
N PHE A 223 20.44 2.71 -5.50
CA PHE A 223 21.78 3.07 -5.06
C PHE A 223 22.59 3.41 -6.30
N ASP A 224 23.33 4.50 -6.24
CA ASP A 224 24.20 4.97 -7.31
C ASP A 224 25.49 5.56 -6.73
N ASP A 225 26.47 5.83 -7.59
CA ASP A 225 27.73 6.51 -7.27
C ASP A 225 28.54 5.89 -6.13
N ILE A 226 28.48 4.56 -6.00
CA ILE A 226 29.29 3.79 -5.05
C ILE A 226 30.76 3.90 -5.46
N ARG A 227 31.53 4.71 -4.73
CA ARG A 227 32.90 5.09 -5.08
C ARG A 227 33.79 5.09 -3.85
N LEU A 228 35.04 4.66 -4.03
CA LEU A 228 36.11 4.84 -3.06
C LEU A 228 36.81 6.17 -3.36
N TYR A 229 36.80 7.09 -2.41
CA TYR A 229 37.53 8.34 -2.52
C TYR A 229 38.84 8.28 -1.75
N ARG A 230 39.90 8.86 -2.33
CA ARG A 230 41.08 9.25 -1.57
C ARG A 230 40.69 10.35 -0.59
N LEU A 231 41.55 10.62 0.41
CA LEU A 231 41.37 11.74 1.33
C LEU A 231 40.96 13.00 0.56
N ARG A 232 39.76 13.50 0.86
CA ARG A 232 39.26 14.79 0.39
C ARG A 232 39.36 15.73 1.57
N GLU A 233 39.87 16.94 1.35
CA GLU A 233 39.61 18.02 2.30
C GLU A 233 38.09 18.24 2.31
N ALA A 234 37.51 18.39 3.50
CA ALA A 234 36.08 18.67 3.61
C ALA A 234 35.81 19.99 2.87
N ALA A 235 34.88 19.97 1.92
CA ALA A 235 34.39 21.20 1.31
C ALA A 235 33.66 21.99 2.42
N GLU A 236 34.09 23.23 2.63
CA GLU A 236 33.50 24.21 3.56
C GLU A 236 32.08 24.59 3.16
#